data_AF-A0A1I6LJK8-F1
#
_entry.id   AF-A0A1I6LJK8-F1
#
_cell.length_a   1.000
_cell.length_b   1.000
_cell.length_c   1.000
_cell.angle_alpha   90.00
_cell.angle_beta   90.00
_cell.angle_gamma   90.00
#
_symmetry.space_group_name_H-M   'P 1'
#
loop_
_entity.id
_entity.type
_entity.pdbx_description
1 polymer ?
#
loop_
_entity_poly.entity_id
_entity_poly.type
_entity_poly.pdbx_seq_one_letter_code
_entity_poly.pdbx_strand_id
1 'polypeptide(L)'
;MNDLTAAALARADAEESTLYFVVPLIGPADNVIPCAYFNARWERIPSPKPLDTVNTNAIMFAQQSVGLSPEVLVQLGNSKPDTSVTLFVAVAKTLEKPSGLPNTFVATGLDQATTVTVPVGPGTRRGVVLVFRRPASGNAQTLIATSDPEIRNGSSSDD
;
A
#
# COMPACT_ATOMS: atom_id res chain seq x y z
N MET A 1 10.08 -14.38 -25.43
CA MET A 1 11.01 -14.81 -24.38
C MET A 1 11.65 -13.56 -23.77
N ASN A 2 10.88 -12.70 -23.08
CA ASN A 2 11.40 -11.40 -22.56
C ASN A 2 10.66 -10.83 -21.31
N ASP A 3 9.69 -11.53 -20.71
CA ASP A 3 8.94 -11.00 -19.55
C ASP A 3 9.57 -11.32 -18.18
N LEU A 4 10.38 -12.38 -18.11
CA LEU A 4 11.01 -12.81 -16.85
C LEU A 4 12.12 -11.87 -16.39
N THR A 5 12.78 -11.16 -17.32
CA THR A 5 13.84 -10.19 -17.03
C THR A 5 13.29 -8.87 -16.49
N ALA A 6 12.16 -8.38 -16.99
CA ALA A 6 11.52 -7.17 -16.47
C ALA A 6 10.92 -7.37 -15.07
N ALA A 7 10.31 -8.52 -14.82
CA ALA A 7 9.80 -8.89 -13.50
C ALA A 7 10.93 -9.18 -12.48
N ALA A 8 12.06 -9.72 -12.93
CA ALA A 8 13.25 -9.92 -12.10
C ALA A 8 13.97 -8.59 -11.80
N LEU A 9 14.04 -7.66 -12.76
CA LEU A 9 14.55 -6.29 -12.53
C LEU A 9 13.64 -5.51 -11.56
N ALA A 10 12.31 -5.63 -11.70
CA ALA A 10 11.37 -5.03 -10.75
C ALA A 10 11.40 -5.66 -9.35
N ARG A 11 11.88 -6.91 -9.23
CA ARG A 11 12.09 -7.60 -7.95
C ARG A 11 13.46 -7.31 -7.33
N ALA A 12 14.49 -7.09 -8.14
CA ALA A 12 15.84 -6.76 -7.69
C ALA A 12 15.96 -5.28 -7.27
N ASP A 13 15.26 -4.37 -7.95
CA ASP A 13 15.19 -2.94 -7.55
C ASP A 13 14.24 -2.69 -6.35
N ALA A 14 13.58 -3.73 -5.83
CA ALA A 14 12.72 -3.66 -4.64
C ALA A 14 13.49 -3.84 -3.32
N GLU A 15 14.81 -4.11 -3.36
CA GLU A 15 15.63 -4.24 -2.14
C GLU A 15 15.81 -2.92 -1.38
N GLU A 16 15.52 -1.78 -1.99
CA GLU A 16 15.39 -0.49 -1.32
C GLU A 16 13.98 0.08 -1.61
N SER A 17 13.00 -0.29 -0.78
CA SER A 17 11.65 0.30 -0.81
C SER A 17 11.32 1.02 0.49
N THR A 18 10.60 2.14 0.40
CA THR A 18 10.07 2.83 1.58
C THR A 18 8.90 2.04 2.14
N LEU A 19 9.03 1.60 3.38
CA LEU A 19 7.98 0.85 4.08
C LEU A 19 6.91 1.78 4.64
N TYR A 20 5.66 1.50 4.28
CA TYR A 20 4.47 1.99 4.97
C TYR A 20 3.64 0.82 5.48
N PHE A 21 3.27 0.87 6.76
CA PHE A 21 2.27 -0.04 7.32
C PHE A 21 0.88 0.48 6.99
N VAL A 22 0.00 -0.43 6.56
CA VAL A 22 -1.39 -0.14 6.21
C VAL A 22 -2.30 -0.88 7.16
N VAL A 23 -3.11 -0.14 7.91
CA VAL A 23 -4.12 -0.71 8.80
C VAL A 23 -5.49 -0.53 8.14
N PRO A 24 -6.10 -1.58 7.57
CA PRO A 24 -7.50 -1.52 7.14
C PRO A 24 -8.40 -1.29 8.36
N LEU A 25 -9.40 -0.43 8.20
CA LEU A 25 -10.32 -0.02 9.25
C LEU A 25 -11.74 -0.43 8.90
N ILE A 26 -12.57 -0.71 9.91
CA ILE A 26 -13.98 -0.98 9.72
C ILE A 26 -14.65 0.29 9.15
N GLY A 27 -15.13 0.21 7.92
CA GLY A 27 -15.77 1.30 7.20
C GLY A 27 -17.29 1.37 7.36
N PRO A 28 -17.90 2.50 6.97
CA PRO A 28 -19.36 2.68 7.01
C PRO A 28 -20.11 1.99 5.85
N ALA A 29 -19.40 1.50 4.83
CA ALA A 29 -19.97 0.90 3.61
C ALA A 29 -19.17 -0.34 3.17
N ASP A 30 -19.85 -1.29 2.52
CA ASP A 30 -19.27 -2.62 2.21
C ASP A 30 -18.22 -2.62 1.08
N ASN A 31 -18.16 -1.57 0.26
CA ASN A 31 -17.37 -1.56 -0.98
C ASN A 31 -16.12 -0.66 -0.96
N VAL A 32 -15.97 0.19 0.08
CA VAL A 32 -14.78 1.03 0.26
C VAL A 32 -14.23 0.82 1.66
N ILE A 33 -12.98 0.40 1.74
CA ILE A 33 -12.31 0.19 3.03
C ILE A 33 -11.43 1.40 3.38
N PRO A 34 -11.70 2.11 4.48
CA PRO A 34 -10.80 3.13 4.97
C PRO A 34 -9.52 2.49 5.48
N CYS A 35 -8.38 3.13 5.24
CA CYS A 35 -7.07 2.70 5.74
C CYS A 35 -6.38 3.82 6.51
N ALA A 36 -5.67 3.46 7.58
CA ALA A 36 -4.67 4.31 8.20
C ALA A 36 -3.27 3.88 7.73
N TYR A 37 -2.43 4.85 7.41
CA TYR A 37 -1.06 4.63 6.95
C TYR A 37 -0.08 5.08 8.02
N PHE A 38 0.97 4.30 8.25
CA PHE A 38 2.03 4.60 9.20
C PHE A 38 3.38 4.45 8.52
N ASN A 39 4.33 5.32 8.83
CA ASN A 39 5.70 5.16 8.37
C ASN A 39 6.41 4.02 9.13
N ALA A 40 7.67 3.75 8.77
CA ALA A 40 8.50 2.74 9.43
C ALA A 40 8.71 2.98 10.95
N ARG A 41 8.42 4.18 11.47
CA ARG A 41 8.48 4.52 12.91
C ARG A 41 7.12 4.42 13.61
N TRP A 42 6.11 3.87 12.95
CA TRP A 42 4.73 3.79 13.48
C TRP A 42 4.07 5.14 13.77
N GLU A 43 4.53 6.20 13.09
CA GLU A 43 3.88 7.52 13.13
C GLU A 43 2.80 7.56 12.04
N ARG A 44 1.58 7.93 12.43
CA ARG A 44 0.45 8.01 11.50
C ARG A 44 0.64 9.13 10.49
N ILE A 45 0.48 8.81 9.20
CA ILE A 45 0.42 9.78 8.13
C ILE A 45 -1.01 10.31 8.02
N PRO A 46 -1.26 11.63 8.18
CA PRO A 46 -2.59 12.19 8.09
C PRO A 46 -3.05 12.23 6.63
N SER A 47 -4.26 11.74 6.35
CA SER A 47 -4.93 11.96 5.06
C SER A 47 -5.31 13.45 4.91
N PRO A 48 -5.23 14.06 3.71
CA PRO A 48 -4.90 13.47 2.41
C PRO A 48 -3.41 13.58 2.03
N LYS A 49 -2.48 13.63 2.99
CA LYS A 49 -1.07 13.73 2.64
C LYS A 49 -0.64 12.49 1.85
N PRO A 50 0.05 12.68 0.72
CA PRO A 50 0.60 11.57 -0.05
C PRO A 50 1.73 10.88 0.71
N LEU A 51 2.03 9.65 0.27
CA LEU A 51 3.09 8.83 0.81
C LEU A 51 4.33 8.99 -0.08
N ASP A 52 5.43 9.43 0.51
CA ASP A 52 6.64 9.81 -0.23
C ASP A 52 7.73 8.74 -0.05
N THR A 53 8.46 8.43 -1.12
CA THR A 53 9.64 7.56 -1.04
C THR A 53 10.81 8.28 -0.35
N VAL A 54 11.50 7.64 0.59
CA VAL A 54 12.70 8.16 1.24
C VAL A 54 13.93 7.45 0.67
N ASN A 55 14.73 8.13 -0.15
CA ASN A 55 15.94 7.58 -0.79
C ASN A 55 15.73 6.25 -1.53
N THR A 56 14.54 6.03 -2.08
CA THR A 56 14.14 4.79 -2.78
C THR A 56 13.27 5.13 -3.97
N ASN A 57 13.03 4.14 -4.85
CA ASN A 57 12.15 4.29 -6.02
C ASN A 57 10.90 3.40 -5.95
N ALA A 58 10.54 2.94 -4.75
CA ALA A 58 9.37 2.11 -4.53
C ALA A 58 8.80 2.31 -3.14
N ILE A 59 7.49 2.11 -3.01
CA ILE A 59 6.81 2.00 -1.72
C ILE A 59 6.37 0.56 -1.51
N MET A 60 6.74 -0.02 -0.37
CA MET A 60 6.21 -1.28 0.12
C MET A 60 5.08 -1.00 1.12
N PHE A 61 3.88 -1.41 0.77
CA PHE A 61 2.74 -1.45 1.67
C PHE A 61 2.72 -2.79 2.39
N ALA A 62 2.77 -2.78 3.73
CA ALA A 62 2.62 -3.96 4.55
C ALA A 62 1.34 -3.85 5.37
N GLN A 63 0.36 -4.74 5.12
CA GLN A 63 -0.86 -4.79 5.91
C GLN A 63 -0.54 -5.17 7.36
N GLN A 64 -1.15 -4.46 8.29
CA GLN A 64 -1.13 -4.74 9.72
C GLN A 64 -2.55 -4.67 10.29
N SER A 65 -3.07 -5.79 10.78
CA SER A 65 -4.45 -5.86 11.32
C SER A 65 -4.51 -6.50 12.71
N VAL A 66 -3.44 -7.18 13.13
CA VAL A 66 -3.34 -7.89 14.41
C VAL A 66 -2.05 -7.52 15.13
N GLY A 67 -2.02 -7.62 16.45
CA GLY A 67 -0.80 -7.37 17.23
C GLY A 67 -0.35 -5.91 17.27
N LEU A 68 -1.22 -4.95 16.94
CA LEU A 68 -0.90 -3.52 17.05
C LEU A 68 -0.66 -3.14 18.52
N SER A 69 0.40 -2.39 18.78
CA SER A 69 0.68 -1.89 20.13
C SER A 69 -0.40 -0.91 20.61
N PRO A 70 -0.58 -0.74 21.93
CA PRO A 70 -1.50 0.26 22.46
C PRO A 70 -1.25 1.68 21.93
N GLU A 71 0.03 2.05 21.74
CA GLU A 71 0.43 3.35 21.20
C GLU A 71 -0.07 3.58 19.76
N VAL A 72 -0.02 2.54 18.92
CA VAL A 72 -0.55 2.61 17.55
C VAL A 72 -2.07 2.67 17.57
N LEU A 73 -2.73 1.90 18.45
CA LEU A 73 -4.18 1.91 18.58
C LEU A 73 -4.72 3.29 19.02
N VAL A 74 -4.02 4.00 19.89
CA VAL A 74 -4.40 5.37 20.30
C VAL A 74 -4.43 6.33 19.10
N GLN A 75 -3.50 6.20 18.15
CA GLN A 75 -3.45 7.05 16.94
C GLN A 75 -4.62 6.81 15.98
N LEU A 76 -5.34 5.69 16.10
CA LEU A 76 -6.55 5.37 15.32
C LEU A 76 -7.81 6.07 15.86
N GLY A 77 -7.76 6.60 17.09
CA GLY A 77 -8.89 7.21 17.76
C GLY A 77 -10.05 6.22 17.93
N ASN A 78 -11.24 6.58 17.45
CA ASN A 78 -12.43 5.72 17.52
C ASN A 78 -12.49 4.65 16.42
N SER A 79 -11.54 4.65 15.49
CA SER A 79 -11.51 3.70 14.38
C SER A 79 -11.04 2.33 14.86
N LYS A 80 -11.64 1.25 14.36
CA LYS A 80 -11.26 -0.12 14.69
C LYS A 80 -10.57 -0.79 13.50
N PRO A 81 -9.45 -1.49 13.69
CA PRO A 81 -8.87 -2.33 12.64
C PRO A 81 -9.86 -3.38 12.14
N ASP A 82 -9.90 -3.59 10.83
CA ASP A 82 -10.66 -4.66 10.20
C ASP A 82 -9.75 -5.89 10.02
N THR A 83 -10.02 -6.94 10.78
CA THR A 83 -9.32 -8.23 10.71
C THR A 83 -9.97 -9.23 9.76
N SER A 84 -11.11 -8.88 9.16
CA SER A 84 -11.85 -9.76 8.24
C SER A 84 -11.30 -9.73 6.82
N VAL A 85 -10.32 -8.87 6.54
CA VAL A 85 -9.80 -8.61 5.21
C VAL A 85 -8.30 -8.85 5.09
N THR A 86 -7.85 -9.16 3.88
CA THR A 86 -6.42 -9.33 3.56
C THR A 86 -6.08 -8.69 2.22
N LEU A 87 -4.93 -8.03 2.15
CA LEU A 87 -4.41 -7.38 0.95
C LEU A 87 -4.28 -8.43 -0.15
N PHE A 88 -4.74 -8.09 -1.35
CA PHE A 88 -4.81 -9.04 -2.45
C PHE A 88 -4.03 -8.54 -3.66
N VAL A 89 -4.26 -7.27 -4.01
CA VAL A 89 -3.60 -6.63 -5.15
C VAL A 89 -3.57 -5.12 -4.91
N ALA A 90 -2.60 -4.42 -5.51
CA ALA A 90 -2.66 -2.99 -5.71
C ALA A 90 -2.77 -2.65 -7.20
N VAL A 91 -3.53 -1.61 -7.50
CA VAL A 91 -3.56 -0.99 -8.82
C VAL A 91 -2.95 0.39 -8.69
N ALA A 92 -2.00 0.75 -9.54
CA ALA A 92 -1.39 2.07 -9.52
C ALA A 92 -1.40 2.69 -10.91
N LYS A 93 -1.58 4.01 -10.98
CA LYS A 93 -1.54 4.76 -12.23
C LYS A 93 -0.70 6.00 -12.05
N THR A 94 0.30 6.19 -12.91
CA THR A 94 1.05 7.45 -12.95
C THR A 94 0.12 8.58 -13.37
N LEU A 95 0.15 9.67 -12.61
CA LEU A 95 -0.62 10.87 -12.86
C LEU A 95 0.18 11.79 -13.79
N GLU A 96 -0.52 12.65 -14.52
CA GLU A 96 0.03 13.77 -15.32
C GLU A 96 0.81 13.40 -16.59
N LYS A 97 1.48 12.24 -16.63
CA LYS A 97 2.21 11.78 -17.81
C LYS A 97 2.16 10.25 -17.99
N PRO A 98 2.14 9.74 -19.23
CA PRO A 98 2.36 8.32 -19.48
C PRO A 98 3.69 7.87 -18.88
N SER A 99 3.71 6.69 -18.27
CA SER A 99 4.94 6.03 -17.82
C SER A 99 4.94 4.58 -18.30
N GLY A 100 6.12 4.00 -18.44
CA GLY A 100 6.29 2.57 -18.72
C GLY A 100 6.17 1.69 -17.45
N LEU A 101 5.70 2.23 -16.33
CA LEU A 101 5.63 1.50 -15.07
C LEU A 101 4.45 0.52 -15.06
N PRO A 102 4.59 -0.67 -14.44
CA PRO A 102 3.48 -1.60 -14.26
C PRO A 102 2.34 -0.96 -13.47
N ASN A 103 1.10 -1.36 -13.73
CA ASN A 103 -0.09 -0.79 -13.07
C ASN A 103 -0.80 -1.75 -12.12
N THR A 104 -0.38 -3.02 -12.03
CA THR A 104 -1.02 -4.04 -11.20
C THR A 104 0.04 -4.85 -10.47
N PHE A 105 -0.15 -5.01 -9.16
CA PHE A 105 0.83 -5.59 -8.27
C PHE A 105 0.14 -6.59 -7.34
N VAL A 106 0.48 -7.87 -7.47
CA VAL A 106 -0.10 -8.92 -6.64
C VAL A 106 0.54 -8.88 -5.26
N ALA A 107 -0.26 -9.06 -4.21
CA ALA A 107 0.26 -9.15 -2.85
C ALA A 107 1.15 -10.38 -2.66
N THR A 108 2.19 -10.25 -1.86
CA THR A 108 3.19 -11.27 -1.56
C THR A 108 3.38 -11.45 -0.06
N GLY A 109 3.97 -12.56 0.36
CA GLY A 109 4.19 -12.92 1.78
C GLY A 109 3.76 -14.37 2.06
N LEU A 110 4.59 -15.09 2.83
CA LEU A 110 4.26 -16.43 3.32
C LEU A 110 2.97 -16.38 4.15
N ASP A 111 2.07 -17.36 3.95
CA ASP A 111 0.85 -17.54 4.74
C ASP A 111 -0.04 -16.28 4.89
N GLN A 112 -0.47 -15.70 3.76
CA GLN A 112 -1.64 -14.80 3.56
C GLN A 112 -1.38 -13.57 2.68
N ALA A 113 -0.20 -13.40 2.08
CA ALA A 113 0.07 -12.32 1.11
C ALA A 113 -0.28 -10.91 1.65
N THR A 114 0.54 -10.37 2.54
CA THR A 114 0.25 -9.12 3.27
C THR A 114 1.01 -7.91 2.75
N THR A 115 1.86 -8.06 1.73
CA THR A 115 2.69 -6.96 1.23
C THR A 115 2.52 -6.70 -0.26
N VAL A 116 2.58 -5.44 -0.68
CA VAL A 116 2.66 -5.07 -2.09
C VAL A 116 3.72 -3.99 -2.26
N THR A 117 4.60 -4.16 -3.24
CA THR A 117 5.61 -3.14 -3.59
C THR A 117 5.23 -2.46 -4.90
N VAL A 118 5.09 -1.13 -4.86
CA VAL A 118 4.72 -0.29 -6.00
C VAL A 118 5.90 0.63 -6.35
N PRO A 119 6.50 0.51 -7.54
CA PRO A 119 7.56 1.41 -7.99
C PRO A 119 7.00 2.80 -8.30
N VAL A 120 7.81 3.81 -8.05
CA VAL A 120 7.52 5.22 -8.28
C VAL A 120 8.67 5.83 -9.07
N GLY A 121 8.40 6.29 -10.29
CA GLY A 121 9.43 6.89 -11.13
C GLY A 121 9.91 8.23 -10.56
N PRO A 122 11.18 8.62 -10.77
CA PRO A 122 11.70 9.91 -10.35
C PRO A 122 10.82 11.09 -10.77
N GLY A 123 10.49 11.98 -9.84
CA GLY A 123 9.65 13.16 -10.10
C GLY A 123 8.26 12.80 -10.65
N THR A 124 7.69 11.67 -10.25
CA THR A 124 6.34 11.24 -10.62
C THR A 124 5.45 11.11 -9.39
N ARG A 125 4.14 11.19 -9.65
CA ARG A 125 3.09 10.89 -8.68
C ARG A 125 2.23 9.76 -9.22
N ARG A 126 1.74 8.88 -8.36
CA ARG A 126 0.83 7.80 -8.74
C ARG A 126 -0.37 7.77 -7.79
N GLY A 127 -1.57 7.65 -8.34
CA GLY A 127 -2.73 7.19 -7.58
C GLY A 127 -2.63 5.68 -7.39
N VAL A 128 -2.87 5.20 -6.18
CA VAL A 128 -2.82 3.77 -5.84
C VAL A 128 -4.14 3.36 -5.21
N VAL A 129 -4.72 2.26 -5.68
CA VAL A 129 -5.84 1.56 -5.04
C VAL A 129 -5.28 0.30 -4.42
N LEU A 130 -5.42 0.13 -3.10
CA LEU A 130 -5.21 -1.17 -2.47
C LEU A 130 -6.53 -1.94 -2.49
N VAL A 131 -6.48 -3.18 -2.93
CA VAL A 131 -7.64 -4.07 -2.98
C VAL A 131 -7.43 -5.21 -2.00
N PHE A 132 -8.42 -5.38 -1.14
CA PHE A 132 -8.47 -6.42 -0.14
C PHE A 132 -9.50 -7.47 -0.53
N ARG A 133 -9.25 -8.72 -0.14
CA ARG A 133 -10.23 -9.81 -0.18
C ARG A 133 -10.92 -9.98 1.16
N ARG A 134 -12.16 -10.45 1.14
CA ARG A 134 -12.91 -10.94 2.29
C ARG A 134 -13.51 -12.32 1.94
N PRO A 135 -13.49 -13.31 2.83
CA PRO A 135 -12.79 -13.34 4.12
C PRO A 135 -11.26 -13.29 3.96
N ALA A 136 -10.55 -12.91 5.03
CA ALA A 136 -9.09 -12.82 5.10
C ALA A 136 -8.39 -14.14 4.70
N SER A 137 -8.99 -15.27 5.07
CA SER A 137 -8.50 -16.62 4.80
C SER A 137 -9.53 -17.47 4.05
N GLY A 138 -9.06 -18.48 3.33
CA GLY A 138 -9.90 -19.33 2.49
C GLY A 138 -10.22 -18.71 1.13
N ASN A 139 -11.33 -19.13 0.53
CA ASN A 139 -11.76 -18.63 -0.77
C ASN A 139 -12.31 -17.20 -0.64
N ALA A 140 -11.76 -16.28 -1.44
CA ALA A 140 -12.27 -14.92 -1.51
C ALA A 140 -13.73 -14.92 -2.00
N GLN A 141 -14.60 -14.24 -1.26
CA GLN A 141 -16.01 -14.05 -1.59
C GLN A 141 -16.27 -12.65 -2.14
N THR A 142 -15.54 -11.65 -1.63
CA THR A 142 -15.69 -10.23 -2.00
C THR A 142 -14.33 -9.57 -2.14
N LEU A 143 -14.23 -8.60 -3.05
CA LEU A 143 -13.09 -7.68 -3.19
C LEU A 143 -13.53 -6.27 -2.79
N ILE A 144 -12.70 -5.57 -2.02
CA ILE A 144 -12.99 -4.26 -1.42
C ILE A 144 -11.79 -3.35 -1.65
N ALA A 145 -12.01 -2.15 -2.18
CA ALA A 145 -10.94 -1.23 -2.54
C ALA A 145 -10.81 -0.08 -1.53
N THR A 146 -9.61 0.47 -1.38
CA THR A 146 -9.40 1.73 -0.65
C THR A 146 -9.91 2.92 -1.45
N SER A 147 -10.21 4.02 -0.76
CA SER A 147 -10.15 5.34 -1.38
C SER A 147 -8.67 5.69 -1.62
N ASP A 148 -8.31 5.91 -2.88
CA ASP A 148 -6.95 6.04 -3.41
C ASP A 148 -5.94 6.81 -2.52
N PRO A 149 -4.94 6.18 -1.90
CA PRO A 149 -3.71 6.91 -1.53
C PRO A 149 -2.96 7.40 -2.76
N GLU A 150 -2.44 8.63 -2.69
CA GLU A 150 -1.43 9.11 -3.63
C GLU A 150 -0.03 8.78 -3.11
N ILE A 151 0.84 8.29 -4.00
CA ILE A 151 2.27 8.06 -3.72
C ILE A 151 3.16 8.91 -4.64
N ARG A 152 4.31 9.35 -4.15
CA ARG A 152 5.23 10.20 -4.92
C ARG A 152 6.68 9.81 -4.72
N ASN A 153 7.49 10.07 -5.75
CA ASN A 153 8.94 9.95 -5.65
C ASN A 153 9.49 11.30 -5.17
N GLY A 154 9.94 11.36 -3.91
CA GLY A 154 10.39 12.62 -3.32
C GLY A 154 11.18 12.47 -2.03
N SER A 155 12.48 12.79 -2.09
CA SER A 155 13.16 13.47 -0.99
C SER A 155 12.54 14.86 -0.84
N SER A 156 12.21 15.28 0.38
CA SER A 156 11.64 16.59 0.66
C SER A 156 12.36 17.73 -0.07
N SER A 157 11.61 18.53 -0.79
CA SER A 157 11.86 19.97 -0.90
C SER A 157 10.50 20.63 -1.05
N ASP A 158 9.82 20.83 0.10
CA ASP A 158 8.96 22.00 0.20
C ASP A 158 9.92 23.21 0.10
N ASP A 159 9.75 23.99 -0.96
CA ASP A 159 10.24 25.39 -1.03
C ASP A 159 9.50 26.25 0.01
#